data_AF-A0A225DG66-F1
#
_entry.id   AF-A0A225DG66-F1
#
_cell.length_a   1.000
_cell.length_b   1.000
_cell.length_c   1.000
_cell.angle_alpha   90.00
_cell.angle_beta   90.00
_cell.angle_gamma   90.00
#
_symmetry.space_group_name_H-M   'P 1'
#
loop_
_entity.id
_entity.type
_entity.pdbx_description
1 polymer ?
#
loop_
_entity_poly.entity_id
_entity_poly.type
_entity_poly.pdbx_seq_one_letter_code
_entity_poly.pdbx_strand_id
1 'polypeptide(L)'
;MRSGLVCTLILFGCVRAAASAPVLLFPKDTGGTAHLRLEVAADGKPADVVWAAFLDKLFDHFDRDADGLLSPAEAARVFPLPLPGGRDVKMEFAKLDADRDGRGSRAEFRAFYLAAGFSPVVAVVKPASIESLALADALFRYLDRDGNGQLSAAELCQAPTLLRRVDEDENEVLTAAELLGSAPPGAIPTRGLKFAPADERLTPDGVLGLLIGGKIGLTAGSPMFHLTPDGSHLTVPGGTCTVTVTPDDPTVGFRAAKRFYLAQFKAAANGKPVKKMAFDDDPSTQALAGLFDAADRDGDGMLTLAELEAFFALVESGVGCRVVVTVVDRGRNLFDLFDANNDGRLDLAELIRAARELPDKLAKEKSVTRDQIPTSYRISVGRGSVGDSFGPVPFGTPAKPKPVARAPVGGPRWFRSMDRNGDGFVSAAEFVGPPDLFLKLDTDGDGQISVREALK
;
A
#
# COMPACT_ATOMS: atom_id res chain seq x y z
N MET A 1 8.01 -44.23 -31.81
CA MET A 1 8.87 -43.03 -31.91
C MET A 1 7.99 -41.79 -31.87
N ARG A 2 8.29 -40.88 -30.93
CA ARG A 2 7.82 -39.48 -30.79
C ARG A 2 6.35 -39.25 -30.42
N SER A 3 6.07 -39.34 -29.13
CA SER A 3 4.99 -38.57 -28.48
C SER A 3 5.46 -37.12 -28.32
N GLY A 4 4.74 -36.18 -28.93
CA GLY A 4 4.99 -34.74 -28.81
C GLY A 4 4.45 -34.23 -27.48
N LEU A 5 5.36 -33.81 -26.61
CA LEU A 5 5.05 -33.04 -25.41
C LEU A 5 4.80 -31.59 -25.85
N VAL A 6 3.54 -31.17 -25.89
CA VAL A 6 3.18 -29.76 -26.06
C VAL A 6 3.50 -29.06 -24.74
N CYS A 7 4.69 -28.48 -24.67
CA CYS A 7 5.09 -27.62 -23.56
C CYS A 7 4.42 -26.25 -23.78
N THR A 8 3.32 -26.02 -23.08
CA THR A 8 2.64 -24.71 -23.05
C THR A 8 3.54 -23.72 -22.29
N LEU A 9 4.44 -23.07 -23.02
CA LEU A 9 5.14 -21.87 -22.55
C LEU A 9 4.07 -20.78 -22.38
N ILE A 10 3.65 -20.54 -21.14
CA ILE A 10 2.99 -19.28 -20.77
C ILE A 10 4.08 -18.22 -20.85
N LEU A 11 4.18 -17.56 -22.00
CA LEU A 11 4.95 -16.34 -22.19
C LEU A 11 4.40 -15.30 -21.22
N PHE A 12 5.03 -15.15 -20.06
CA PHE A 12 5.05 -13.87 -19.38
C PHE A 12 5.66 -12.89 -20.37
N GLY A 13 4.80 -12.07 -20.98
CA GLY A 13 5.24 -11.03 -21.89
C GLY A 13 6.31 -10.20 -21.19
N CYS A 14 7.48 -10.11 -21.82
CA CYS A 14 8.51 -9.16 -21.44
C CYS A 14 7.86 -7.77 -21.37
N VAL A 15 7.49 -7.33 -20.17
CA VAL A 15 7.28 -5.92 -19.89
C VAL A 15 8.64 -5.31 -20.17
N ARG A 16 8.71 -4.52 -21.24
CA ARG A 16 9.95 -3.81 -21.61
C ARG A 16 10.33 -2.96 -20.40
N ALA A 17 11.49 -3.25 -19.81
CA ALA A 17 11.99 -2.57 -18.62
C ALA A 17 11.86 -1.05 -18.79
N ALA A 18 10.98 -0.44 -17.99
CA ALA A 18 10.87 1.01 -17.93
C ALA A 18 12.22 1.56 -17.46
N ALA A 19 12.74 2.59 -18.12
CA ALA A 19 14.01 3.25 -17.76
C ALA A 19 13.99 3.94 -16.37
N SER A 20 12.93 3.74 -15.57
CA SER A 20 12.66 4.39 -14.29
C SER A 20 12.09 3.44 -13.23
N ALA A 21 12.21 2.11 -13.40
CA ALA A 21 11.75 1.15 -12.42
C ALA A 21 12.58 1.28 -11.12
N PRO A 22 11.98 1.58 -9.96
CA PRO A 22 12.73 1.80 -8.74
C PRO A 22 13.41 0.51 -8.27
N VAL A 23 14.62 0.64 -7.72
CA VAL A 23 15.41 -0.48 -7.19
C VAL A 23 15.53 -0.34 -5.68
N LEU A 24 15.06 -1.34 -4.94
CA LEU A 24 15.25 -1.46 -3.49
C LEU A 24 16.62 -2.04 -3.17
N LEU A 25 17.29 -1.44 -2.19
CA LEU A 25 18.59 -1.85 -1.68
C LEU A 25 18.40 -2.51 -0.31
N PHE A 26 18.40 -3.84 -0.27
CA PHE A 26 18.30 -4.63 0.96
C PHE A 26 19.68 -4.82 1.59
N PRO A 27 19.90 -4.40 2.85
CA PRO A 27 21.14 -4.67 3.57
C PRO A 27 21.36 -6.17 3.77
N LYS A 28 22.59 -6.65 3.57
CA LYS A 28 23.00 -8.04 3.85
C LYS A 28 23.67 -8.13 5.23
N ASP A 29 23.50 -9.25 5.92
CA ASP A 29 24.15 -9.51 7.21
C ASP A 29 25.68 -9.60 7.12
N THR A 30 26.19 -10.06 5.97
CA THR A 30 27.63 -10.19 5.68
C THR A 30 28.27 -8.89 5.16
N GLY A 31 27.49 -7.81 5.05
CA GLY A 31 27.90 -6.55 4.43
C GLY A 31 27.51 -6.45 2.95
N GLY A 32 27.25 -5.22 2.50
CA GLY A 32 26.76 -4.91 1.14
C GLY A 32 25.23 -4.92 1.02
N THR A 33 24.75 -4.77 -0.22
CA THR A 33 23.31 -4.69 -0.55
C THR A 33 22.91 -5.76 -1.56
N ALA A 34 21.65 -6.19 -1.50
CA ALA A 34 20.99 -6.91 -2.59
C ALA A 34 20.00 -5.97 -3.29
N HIS A 35 19.90 -6.10 -4.61
CA HIS A 35 19.16 -5.16 -5.44
C HIS A 35 17.89 -5.82 -5.97
N LEU A 36 16.73 -5.32 -5.54
CA LEU A 36 15.42 -5.78 -6.01
C LEU A 36 14.79 -4.70 -6.89
N ARG A 37 14.66 -4.95 -8.19
CA ARG A 37 13.94 -4.04 -9.10
C ARG A 37 12.44 -4.24 -8.99
N LEU A 38 11.69 -3.16 -8.93
CA LEU A 38 10.23 -3.19 -8.90
C LEU A 38 9.66 -2.81 -10.25
N GLU A 39 9.04 -3.76 -10.94
CA GLU A 39 8.32 -3.52 -12.19
C GLU A 39 6.83 -3.41 -11.90
N VAL A 40 6.24 -2.26 -12.20
CA VAL A 40 4.89 -1.92 -11.75
C VAL A 40 3.96 -1.73 -12.94
N ALA A 41 2.82 -2.43 -12.93
CA ALA A 41 1.76 -2.25 -13.90
C ALA A 41 0.38 -2.21 -13.21
N ALA A 42 -0.56 -1.48 -13.81
CA ALA A 42 -1.93 -1.38 -13.34
C ALA A 42 -2.90 -1.66 -14.50
N ASP A 43 -3.92 -2.47 -14.25
CA ASP A 43 -4.95 -2.84 -15.25
C ASP A 43 -4.36 -3.40 -16.57
N GLY A 44 -3.28 -4.18 -16.45
CA GLY A 44 -2.57 -4.73 -17.62
C GLY A 44 -1.77 -3.72 -18.43
N LYS A 45 -1.69 -2.46 -17.99
CA LYS A 45 -0.88 -1.40 -18.62
C LYS A 45 0.31 -1.02 -17.75
N PRO A 46 1.50 -0.85 -18.35
CA PRO A 46 2.65 -0.27 -17.65
C PRO A 46 2.34 1.13 -17.09
N ALA A 47 2.88 1.44 -15.91
CA ALA A 47 2.60 2.71 -15.23
C ALA A 47 3.01 3.95 -16.03
N ASP A 48 4.09 3.87 -16.83
CA ASP A 48 4.57 4.93 -17.72
C ASP A 48 3.56 5.25 -18.83
N VAL A 49 2.85 4.26 -19.37
CA VAL A 49 1.83 4.46 -20.40
C VAL A 49 0.63 5.23 -19.82
N VAL A 50 0.17 4.86 -18.62
CA VAL A 50 -0.96 5.53 -17.96
C VAL A 50 -0.60 6.97 -17.58
N TRP A 51 0.60 7.17 -17.06
CA TRP A 51 1.14 8.49 -16.70
C TRP A 51 1.33 9.39 -17.92
N ALA A 52 1.92 8.89 -19.01
CA ALA A 52 2.11 9.64 -20.24
C ALA A 52 0.78 10.08 -20.85
N ALA A 53 -0.23 9.20 -20.84
CA ALA A 53 -1.57 9.52 -21.32
C ALA A 53 -2.25 10.62 -20.49
N PHE A 54 -1.99 10.69 -19.18
CA PHE A 54 -2.46 11.82 -18.36
C PHE A 54 -1.75 13.12 -18.74
N LEU A 55 -0.42 13.10 -18.86
CA LEU A 55 0.32 14.30 -19.24
C LEU A 55 -0.07 14.83 -20.62
N ASP A 56 -0.41 13.95 -21.57
CA ASP A 56 -0.95 14.37 -22.86
C ASP A 56 -2.28 15.11 -22.72
N LYS A 57 -3.20 14.59 -21.89
CA LYS A 57 -4.47 15.28 -21.62
C LYS A 57 -4.27 16.60 -20.88
N LEU A 58 -3.31 16.66 -19.96
CA LEU A 58 -2.96 17.89 -19.25
C LEU A 58 -2.40 18.93 -20.22
N PHE A 59 -1.53 18.50 -21.13
CA PHE A 59 -1.01 19.32 -22.21
C PHE A 59 -2.16 19.86 -23.09
N ASP A 60 -3.04 18.98 -23.58
CA ASP A 60 -4.22 19.34 -24.40
C ASP A 60 -5.21 20.26 -23.69
N HIS A 61 -5.17 20.28 -22.35
CA HIS A 61 -6.02 21.17 -21.55
C HIS A 61 -5.51 22.61 -21.56
N PHE A 62 -4.20 22.79 -21.61
CA PHE A 62 -3.56 24.10 -21.55
C PHE A 62 -3.09 24.63 -22.90
N ASP A 63 -2.89 23.76 -23.90
CA ASP A 63 -2.73 24.08 -25.33
C ASP A 63 -4.09 24.55 -25.89
N ARG A 64 -4.30 25.87 -25.94
CA ARG A 64 -5.59 26.49 -26.23
C ARG A 64 -5.83 26.67 -27.71
N ASP A 65 -4.79 27.09 -28.43
CA ASP A 65 -4.87 27.28 -29.87
C ASP A 65 -4.72 25.95 -30.63
N ALA A 66 -4.43 24.86 -29.91
CA ALA A 66 -4.31 23.50 -30.42
C ALA A 66 -3.23 23.39 -31.49
N ASP A 67 -2.18 24.20 -31.38
CA ASP A 67 -1.02 24.15 -32.27
C ASP A 67 -0.05 23.01 -31.94
N GLY A 68 -0.28 22.30 -30.82
CA GLY A 68 0.50 21.17 -30.36
C GLY A 68 1.72 21.54 -29.53
N LEU A 69 1.86 22.82 -29.14
CA LEU A 69 2.97 23.39 -28.39
C LEU A 69 2.41 24.23 -27.23
N LEU A 70 3.16 24.34 -26.13
CA LEU A 70 2.80 25.28 -25.06
C LEU A 70 3.60 26.56 -25.23
N SER A 71 2.89 27.68 -25.32
CA SER A 71 3.48 29.02 -25.16
C SER A 71 3.78 29.34 -23.69
N PRO A 72 4.61 30.36 -23.39
CA PRO A 72 4.84 30.81 -22.02
C PRO A 72 3.55 31.21 -21.27
N ALA A 73 2.57 31.79 -21.99
CA ALA A 73 1.30 32.21 -21.42
C ALA A 73 0.42 31.01 -21.02
N GLU A 74 0.43 29.95 -21.83
CA GLU A 74 -0.30 28.72 -21.53
C GLU A 74 0.36 27.92 -20.42
N ALA A 75 1.69 27.76 -20.47
CA ALA A 75 2.46 27.08 -19.45
C ALA A 75 2.30 27.72 -18.06
N ALA A 76 2.15 29.05 -17.99
CA ALA A 76 1.93 29.78 -16.74
C ALA A 76 0.58 29.46 -16.07
N ARG A 77 -0.39 28.92 -16.82
CA ARG A 77 -1.72 28.54 -16.32
C ARG A 77 -1.78 27.11 -15.80
N VAL A 78 -0.78 26.28 -16.12
CA VAL A 78 -0.72 24.89 -15.67
C VAL A 78 -0.67 24.86 -14.14
N PHE A 79 -1.68 24.25 -13.53
CA PHE A 79 -1.74 24.14 -12.08
C PHE A 79 -0.62 23.23 -11.54
N PRO A 80 -0.16 23.45 -10.28
CA PRO A 80 0.89 22.61 -9.70
C PRO A 80 0.45 21.15 -9.54
N LEU A 81 1.35 20.20 -9.79
CA LEU A 81 1.07 18.77 -9.59
C LEU A 81 1.62 18.28 -8.24
N PRO A 82 0.91 17.37 -7.54
CA PRO A 82 1.31 16.94 -6.21
C PRO A 82 2.57 16.05 -6.22
N LEU A 83 3.46 16.29 -5.27
CA LEU A 83 4.67 15.54 -4.99
C LEU A 83 4.63 14.94 -3.57
N PRO A 84 5.40 13.87 -3.31
CA PRO A 84 5.50 13.30 -1.96
C PRO A 84 5.93 14.34 -0.90
N GLY A 85 5.36 14.19 0.30
CA GLY A 85 5.66 15.05 1.45
C GLY A 85 4.88 16.36 1.48
N GLY A 86 3.73 16.45 0.80
CA GLY A 86 2.90 17.66 0.76
C GLY A 86 3.48 18.79 -0.09
N ARG A 87 4.46 18.47 -0.94
CA ARG A 87 5.05 19.41 -1.89
C ARG A 87 4.28 19.37 -3.21
N ASP A 88 4.52 20.35 -4.04
CA ASP A 88 3.99 20.47 -5.39
C ASP A 88 5.08 20.88 -6.38
N VAL A 89 4.89 20.52 -7.64
CA VAL A 89 5.71 21.03 -8.75
C VAL A 89 4.89 22.04 -9.54
N LYS A 90 5.35 23.28 -9.53
CA LYS A 90 4.86 24.33 -10.42
C LYS A 90 5.60 24.30 -11.75
N MET A 91 4.86 24.52 -12.84
CA MET A 91 5.46 24.62 -14.18
C MET A 91 6.36 25.86 -14.27
N GLU A 92 7.59 25.65 -14.74
CA GLU A 92 8.56 26.72 -15.02
C GLU A 92 8.96 26.63 -16.49
N PHE A 93 8.48 27.57 -17.32
CA PHE A 93 8.69 27.52 -18.77
C PHE A 93 10.16 27.44 -19.16
N ALA A 94 11.04 28.17 -18.47
CA ALA A 94 12.48 28.15 -18.73
C ALA A 94 13.17 26.79 -18.49
N LYS A 95 12.53 25.89 -17.72
CA LYS A 95 13.00 24.50 -17.51
C LYS A 95 12.30 23.51 -18.44
N LEU A 96 11.14 23.90 -18.98
CA LEU A 96 10.40 23.14 -19.98
C LEU A 96 11.08 23.22 -21.33
N ASP A 97 11.36 24.45 -21.80
CA ASP A 97 12.02 24.78 -23.07
C ASP A 97 13.53 24.44 -23.00
N ALA A 98 13.84 23.16 -23.14
CA ALA A 98 15.18 22.63 -22.92
C ALA A 98 16.09 22.88 -24.13
N ASP A 99 15.52 22.85 -25.34
CA ASP A 99 16.23 23.14 -26.58
C ASP A 99 16.27 24.63 -26.94
N ARG A 100 15.53 25.47 -26.21
CA ARG A 100 15.47 26.93 -26.33
C ARG A 100 14.85 27.39 -27.65
N ASP A 101 13.91 26.62 -28.18
CA ASP A 101 13.12 27.01 -29.36
C ASP A 101 12.00 28.02 -29.02
N GLY A 102 11.81 28.31 -27.72
CA GLY A 102 10.81 29.24 -27.22
C GLY A 102 9.41 28.65 -27.09
N ARG A 103 9.27 27.33 -27.20
CA ARG A 103 8.01 26.58 -27.16
C ARG A 103 8.19 25.34 -26.27
N GLY A 104 7.10 24.84 -25.71
CA GLY A 104 7.11 23.61 -24.91
C GLY A 104 6.50 22.45 -25.70
N SER A 105 7.31 21.51 -26.15
CA SER A 105 6.81 20.29 -26.79
C SER A 105 6.29 19.26 -25.77
N ARG A 106 5.50 18.28 -26.21
CA ARG A 106 5.04 17.17 -25.35
C ARG A 106 6.19 16.35 -24.76
N ALA A 107 7.26 16.16 -25.54
CA ALA A 107 8.42 15.40 -25.10
C ALA A 107 9.11 16.12 -23.94
N GLU A 108 9.30 17.43 -24.07
CA GLU A 108 9.83 18.29 -23.03
C GLU A 108 8.92 18.37 -21.81
N PHE A 109 7.60 18.45 -22.01
CA PHE A 109 6.62 18.46 -20.93
C PHE A 109 6.70 17.21 -20.05
N ARG A 110 6.81 16.03 -20.68
CA ARG A 110 7.02 14.78 -19.97
C ARG A 110 8.39 14.75 -19.29
N ALA A 111 9.45 15.18 -19.97
CA ALA A 111 10.80 15.21 -19.41
C ALA A 111 10.90 16.15 -18.18
N PHE A 112 10.28 17.32 -18.24
CA PHE A 112 10.20 18.30 -17.15
C PHE A 112 9.56 17.68 -15.91
N TYR A 113 8.36 17.09 -16.04
CA TYR A 113 7.67 16.50 -14.89
C TYR A 113 8.39 15.28 -14.33
N LEU A 114 8.99 14.46 -15.19
CA LEU A 114 9.81 13.33 -14.75
C LEU A 114 11.02 13.82 -13.93
N ALA A 115 11.74 14.82 -14.42
CA ALA A 115 12.90 15.42 -13.75
C ALA A 115 12.51 16.14 -12.46
N ALA A 116 11.33 16.75 -12.41
CA ALA A 116 10.79 17.40 -11.21
C ALA A 116 10.22 16.42 -10.17
N GLY A 117 10.22 15.11 -10.45
CA GLY A 117 9.79 14.06 -9.51
C GLY A 117 8.30 13.69 -9.60
N PHE A 118 7.55 14.23 -10.56
CA PHE A 118 6.22 13.75 -10.91
C PHE A 118 6.34 12.52 -11.81
N SER A 119 6.84 11.41 -11.25
CA SER A 119 7.10 10.15 -11.96
C SER A 119 5.88 9.21 -12.00
N PRO A 120 5.83 8.26 -12.95
CA PRO A 120 4.78 7.24 -13.03
C PRO A 120 4.72 6.32 -11.80
N VAL A 121 5.88 6.00 -11.21
CA VAL A 121 5.99 5.23 -9.98
C VAL A 121 6.58 6.11 -8.89
N VAL A 122 5.88 6.22 -7.78
CA VAL A 122 6.32 6.91 -6.58
C VAL A 122 6.80 5.89 -5.57
N ALA A 123 8.11 5.86 -5.33
CA ALA A 123 8.73 4.96 -4.39
C ALA A 123 9.13 5.72 -3.12
N VAL A 124 8.57 5.35 -1.98
CA VAL A 124 8.90 5.98 -0.69
C VAL A 124 9.24 4.93 0.35
N VAL A 125 10.35 5.13 1.06
CA VAL A 125 10.62 4.39 2.31
C VAL A 125 10.09 5.23 3.46
N LYS A 126 9.24 4.63 4.29
CA LYS A 126 8.78 5.21 5.54
C LYS A 126 9.44 4.49 6.71
N PRO A 127 9.82 5.20 7.79
CA PRO A 127 10.17 4.54 9.03
C PRO A 127 8.94 3.78 9.54
N ALA A 128 9.17 2.67 10.25
CA ALA A 128 8.12 2.04 11.02
C ALA A 128 7.52 3.03 12.04
N SER A 129 6.22 2.90 12.29
CA SER A 129 5.58 3.68 13.34
C SER A 129 6.18 3.32 14.70
N ILE A 130 6.20 4.29 15.61
CA ILE A 130 6.63 4.09 16.99
C ILE A 130 5.85 2.94 17.62
N GLU A 131 4.54 2.86 17.38
CA GLU A 131 3.67 1.77 17.81
C GLU A 131 4.13 0.40 17.30
N SER A 132 4.48 0.29 16.02
CA SER A 132 4.93 -0.97 15.42
C SER A 132 6.25 -1.46 16.04
N LEU A 133 7.18 -0.54 16.31
CA LEU A 133 8.45 -0.86 16.94
C LEU A 133 8.26 -1.22 18.42
N ALA A 134 7.37 -0.52 19.11
CA ALA A 134 7.03 -0.81 20.49
C ALA A 134 6.37 -2.18 20.65
N LEU A 135 5.53 -2.56 19.69
CA LEU A 135 4.76 -3.81 19.71
C LEU A 135 5.68 -5.02 19.64
N ALA A 136 6.69 -4.93 18.76
CA ALA A 136 7.73 -5.94 18.62
C ALA A 136 8.55 -6.11 19.91
N ASP A 137 8.91 -5.01 20.57
CA ASP A 137 9.64 -5.08 21.85
C ASP A 137 8.77 -5.62 22.99
N ALA A 138 7.51 -5.19 23.07
CA ALA A 138 6.56 -5.67 24.07
C ALA A 138 6.36 -7.19 23.96
N LEU A 139 6.10 -7.70 22.74
CA LEU A 139 5.93 -9.13 22.52
C LEU A 139 7.18 -9.93 22.93
N PHE A 140 8.38 -9.44 22.61
CA PHE A 140 9.62 -10.08 23.08
C PHE A 140 9.66 -10.15 24.60
N ARG A 141 9.39 -9.05 25.31
CA ARG A 141 9.41 -9.00 26.79
C ARG A 141 8.35 -9.89 27.43
N TYR A 142 7.19 -10.03 26.81
CA TYR A 142 6.14 -10.93 27.32
C TYR A 142 6.52 -12.40 27.18
N LEU A 143 7.29 -12.76 26.15
CA LEU A 143 7.78 -14.12 25.93
C LEU A 143 9.04 -14.43 26.75
N ASP A 144 9.97 -13.47 26.88
CA ASP A 144 11.21 -13.55 27.68
C ASP A 144 10.89 -13.51 29.18
N ARG A 145 10.48 -14.66 29.71
CA ARG A 145 9.87 -14.77 31.05
C ARG A 145 10.92 -14.69 32.14
N ASP A 146 12.11 -15.22 31.89
CA ASP A 146 13.21 -15.16 32.84
C ASP A 146 14.00 -13.84 32.73
N GLY A 147 13.72 -13.03 31.70
CA GLY A 147 14.29 -11.70 31.51
C GLY A 147 15.77 -11.74 31.13
N ASN A 148 16.24 -12.86 30.58
CA ASN A 148 17.65 -13.06 30.22
C ASN A 148 18.02 -12.38 28.89
N GLY A 149 17.06 -11.80 28.18
CA GLY A 149 17.25 -11.10 26.91
C GLY A 149 17.25 -12.01 25.68
N GLN A 150 16.87 -13.28 25.83
CA GLN A 150 16.83 -14.31 24.80
C GLN A 150 15.51 -15.08 24.89
N LEU A 151 15.01 -15.59 23.77
CA LEU A 151 13.84 -16.45 23.75
C LEU A 151 14.26 -17.90 23.55
N SER A 152 14.06 -18.72 24.58
CA SER A 152 14.21 -20.16 24.49
C SER A 152 13.07 -20.81 23.71
N ALA A 153 13.27 -22.03 23.23
CA ALA A 153 12.20 -22.85 22.66
C ALA A 153 10.99 -22.99 23.60
N ALA A 154 11.26 -23.15 24.90
CA ALA A 154 10.22 -23.26 25.92
C ALA A 154 9.37 -21.98 26.05
N GLU A 155 9.99 -20.81 25.94
CA GLU A 155 9.30 -19.51 26.00
C GLU A 155 8.46 -19.24 24.76
N LEU A 156 8.99 -19.56 23.56
CA LEU A 156 8.23 -19.46 22.32
C LEU A 156 7.00 -20.38 22.34
N CYS A 157 7.11 -21.58 22.89
CA CYS A 157 5.96 -22.49 23.07
C CYS A 157 4.86 -21.93 23.99
N GLN A 158 5.16 -20.93 24.83
CA GLN A 158 4.18 -20.32 25.74
C GLN A 158 3.39 -19.18 25.10
N ALA A 159 3.61 -18.87 23.82
CA ALA A 159 2.89 -17.82 23.10
C ALA A 159 1.35 -17.84 23.28
N PRO A 160 0.64 -18.99 23.20
CA PRO A 160 -0.81 -19.03 23.42
C PRO A 160 -1.25 -18.59 24.82
N THR A 161 -0.35 -18.66 25.81
CA THR A 161 -0.66 -18.21 27.18
C THR A 161 -0.66 -16.69 27.34
N LEU A 162 -0.20 -15.95 26.32
CA LEU A 162 -0.22 -14.48 26.30
C LEU A 162 -1.63 -13.92 26.32
N LEU A 163 -2.57 -14.54 25.59
CA LEU A 163 -3.97 -14.13 25.56
C LEU A 163 -4.54 -14.00 26.97
N ARG A 164 -4.39 -15.05 27.80
CA ARG A 164 -4.87 -15.06 29.20
C ARG A 164 -4.33 -13.93 30.09
N ARG A 165 -3.25 -13.26 29.69
CA ARG A 165 -2.59 -12.21 30.48
C ARG A 165 -2.83 -10.81 29.96
N VAL A 166 -3.06 -10.67 28.65
CA VAL A 166 -2.97 -9.39 27.94
C VAL A 166 -4.25 -9.07 27.17
N ASP A 167 -5.04 -10.09 26.81
CA ASP A 167 -6.36 -9.93 26.20
C ASP A 167 -7.35 -9.41 27.27
N GLU A 168 -7.53 -8.09 27.34
CA GLU A 168 -8.36 -7.44 28.35
C GLU A 168 -9.85 -7.54 28.05
N ASP A 169 -10.24 -7.57 26.77
CA ASP A 169 -11.64 -7.62 26.35
C ASP A 169 -12.13 -9.07 26.07
N GLU A 170 -11.26 -10.06 26.29
CA GLU A 170 -11.52 -11.50 26.15
C GLU A 170 -12.05 -11.85 24.75
N ASN A 171 -11.60 -11.13 23.72
CA ASN A 171 -12.03 -11.34 22.34
C ASN A 171 -11.17 -12.37 21.59
N GLU A 172 -10.18 -12.95 22.27
CA GLU A 172 -9.18 -13.91 21.76
C GLU A 172 -8.24 -13.36 20.68
N VAL A 173 -8.06 -12.04 20.66
CA VAL A 173 -7.24 -11.32 19.68
C VAL A 173 -6.39 -10.27 20.37
N LEU A 174 -5.06 -10.41 20.29
CA LEU A 174 -4.15 -9.40 20.80
C LEU A 174 -3.96 -8.27 19.80
N THR A 175 -4.42 -7.08 20.15
CA THR A 175 -4.20 -5.85 19.43
C THR A 175 -2.92 -5.14 19.89
N ALA A 176 -2.46 -4.19 19.09
CA ALA A 176 -1.35 -3.33 19.48
C ALA A 176 -1.64 -2.53 20.77
N ALA A 177 -2.89 -2.17 21.03
CA ALA A 177 -3.25 -1.43 22.23
C ALA A 177 -3.08 -2.26 23.51
N GLU A 178 -3.54 -3.52 23.48
CA GLU A 178 -3.43 -4.45 24.61
C GLU A 178 -1.98 -4.83 24.89
N LEU A 179 -1.20 -5.15 23.84
CA LEU A 179 0.21 -5.52 23.99
C LEU A 179 1.11 -4.37 24.47
N LEU A 180 0.77 -3.12 24.15
CA LEU A 180 1.60 -1.98 24.55
C LEU A 180 1.29 -1.47 25.95
N GLY A 181 0.04 -1.60 26.42
CA GLY A 181 -0.40 -1.02 27.68
C GLY A 181 0.07 0.43 27.84
N SER A 182 0.68 0.75 28.99
CA SER A 182 1.29 2.06 29.29
C SER A 182 2.82 2.12 29.08
N ALA A 183 3.43 1.09 28.48
CA ALA A 183 4.88 1.01 28.40
C ALA A 183 5.44 1.98 27.35
N PRO A 184 6.53 2.71 27.65
CA PRO A 184 7.14 3.58 26.65
C PRO A 184 7.73 2.72 25.51
N PRO A 185 7.62 3.20 24.27
CA PRO A 185 8.10 2.49 23.10
C PRO A 185 9.62 2.29 23.16
N GLY A 186 10.07 1.04 23.06
CA GLY A 186 11.48 0.73 22.83
C GLY A 186 11.92 1.14 21.42
N ALA A 187 13.14 1.64 21.26
CA ALA A 187 13.69 1.96 19.95
C ALA A 187 14.25 0.69 19.29
N ILE A 188 13.52 0.12 18.34
CA ILE A 188 14.07 -0.93 17.47
C ILE A 188 14.80 -0.26 16.30
N PRO A 189 16.11 -0.53 16.11
CA PRO A 189 16.84 0.03 15.00
C PRO A 189 16.35 -0.54 13.67
N THR A 190 16.13 0.35 12.69
CA THR A 190 15.87 -0.05 11.30
C THR A 190 17.15 -0.54 10.64
N ARG A 191 17.04 -1.42 9.63
CA ARG A 191 18.21 -1.92 8.89
C ARG A 191 18.76 -0.91 7.88
N GLY A 192 18.00 0.14 7.60
CA GLY A 192 18.42 1.20 6.68
C GLY A 192 18.12 0.87 5.23
N LEU A 193 16.98 0.21 4.98
CA LEU A 193 16.45 0.00 3.63
C LEU A 193 16.32 1.33 2.89
N LYS A 194 16.76 1.37 1.63
CA LYS A 194 16.71 2.56 0.78
C LYS A 194 16.33 2.18 -0.64
N PHE A 195 15.80 3.15 -1.38
CA PHE A 195 15.79 3.07 -2.84
C PHE A 195 17.13 3.56 -3.40
N ALA A 196 17.58 2.95 -4.49
CA ALA A 196 18.69 3.46 -5.27
C ALA A 196 18.35 4.85 -5.83
N PRO A 197 19.33 5.75 -5.97
CA PRO A 197 19.21 6.94 -6.79
C PRO A 197 18.69 6.60 -8.19
N ALA A 198 17.81 7.44 -8.74
CA ALA A 198 17.15 7.17 -10.02
C ALA A 198 18.11 7.10 -11.23
N ASP A 199 19.28 7.71 -11.12
CA ASP A 199 20.35 7.74 -12.11
C ASP A 199 21.32 6.56 -12.01
N GLU A 200 21.26 5.77 -10.92
CA GLU A 200 22.18 4.67 -10.68
C GLU A 200 21.75 3.40 -11.45
N ARG A 201 22.56 2.99 -12.42
CA ARG A 201 22.33 1.75 -13.19
C ARG A 201 22.85 0.54 -12.43
N LEU A 202 21.99 -0.04 -11.60
CA LEU A 202 22.27 -1.28 -10.88
C LEU A 202 21.76 -2.51 -11.63
N THR A 203 22.59 -3.57 -11.63
CA THR A 203 22.15 -4.92 -12.01
C THR A 203 21.31 -5.50 -10.89
N PRO A 204 20.04 -5.88 -11.14
CA PRO A 204 19.18 -6.41 -10.11
C PRO A 204 19.52 -7.87 -9.83
N ASP A 205 19.54 -8.23 -8.54
CA ASP A 205 19.61 -9.60 -8.04
C ASP A 205 18.23 -10.30 -8.10
N GLY A 206 17.15 -9.54 -8.33
CA GLY A 206 15.80 -10.03 -8.54
C GLY A 206 14.88 -8.94 -9.12
N VAL A 207 13.83 -9.36 -9.84
CA VAL A 207 12.82 -8.47 -10.42
C VAL A 207 11.45 -8.85 -9.89
N LEU A 208 10.87 -7.98 -9.04
CA LEU A 208 9.52 -8.16 -8.50
C LEU A 208 8.51 -7.42 -9.39
N GLY A 209 7.65 -8.19 -10.07
CA GLY A 209 6.51 -7.70 -10.82
C GLY A 209 5.31 -7.44 -9.91
N LEU A 210 4.95 -6.18 -9.74
CA LEU A 210 3.82 -5.70 -8.95
C LEU A 210 2.67 -5.34 -9.90
N LEU A 211 1.73 -6.27 -10.07
CA LEU A 211 0.57 -6.10 -10.94
C LEU A 211 -0.67 -5.72 -10.10
N ILE A 212 -1.11 -4.47 -10.18
CA ILE A 212 -2.36 -4.04 -9.53
C ILE A 212 -3.54 -4.70 -10.24
N GLY A 213 -4.33 -5.47 -9.50
CA GLY A 213 -5.42 -6.30 -10.03
C GLY A 213 -4.96 -7.62 -10.68
N GLY A 214 -3.68 -7.97 -10.54
CA GLY A 214 -3.09 -9.20 -11.09
C GLY A 214 -2.30 -10.01 -10.06
N LYS A 215 -1.63 -11.06 -10.53
CA LYS A 215 -0.74 -11.86 -9.69
C LYS A 215 0.63 -11.20 -9.56
N ILE A 216 1.13 -11.12 -8.33
CA ILE A 216 2.50 -10.70 -8.06
C ILE A 216 3.43 -11.84 -8.50
N GLY A 217 4.53 -11.49 -9.14
CA GLY A 217 5.49 -12.47 -9.65
C GLY A 217 6.92 -12.03 -9.41
N LEU A 218 7.81 -13.01 -9.24
CA LEU A 218 9.25 -12.78 -9.14
C LEU A 218 9.94 -13.38 -10.37
N THR A 219 10.59 -12.54 -11.16
CA THR A 219 11.40 -12.96 -12.31
C THR A 219 12.88 -12.83 -11.94
N ALA A 220 13.70 -13.80 -12.36
CA ALA A 220 15.12 -13.87 -12.03
C ALA A 220 15.39 -13.90 -10.52
N GLY A 221 14.70 -14.77 -9.77
CA GLY A 221 14.97 -14.98 -8.34
C GLY A 221 16.38 -15.55 -8.14
N SER A 222 17.31 -14.73 -7.64
CA SER A 222 18.52 -15.24 -6.99
C SER A 222 18.14 -16.07 -5.76
N PRO A 223 19.03 -16.92 -5.21
CA PRO A 223 18.77 -17.62 -3.94
C PRO A 223 18.48 -16.69 -2.75
N MET A 224 18.60 -15.36 -2.92
CA MET A 224 18.29 -14.36 -1.91
C MET A 224 16.84 -13.88 -1.96
N PHE A 225 16.11 -14.12 -3.05
CA PHE A 225 14.73 -13.69 -3.23
C PHE A 225 13.82 -14.85 -3.59
N HIS A 226 12.86 -15.14 -2.71
CA HIS A 226 11.87 -16.19 -2.93
C HIS A 226 10.48 -15.66 -2.63
N LEU A 227 9.59 -15.70 -3.62
CA LEU A 227 8.21 -15.28 -3.47
C LEU A 227 7.32 -16.51 -3.26
N THR A 228 6.42 -16.46 -2.29
CA THR A 228 5.41 -17.50 -2.08
C THR A 228 4.47 -17.60 -3.29
N PRO A 229 3.86 -18.78 -3.57
CA PRO A 229 3.00 -18.96 -4.75
C PRO A 229 1.78 -18.03 -4.81
N ASP A 230 1.31 -17.55 -3.67
CA ASP A 230 0.22 -16.58 -3.52
C ASP A 230 0.68 -15.11 -3.69
N GLY A 231 1.99 -14.87 -3.71
CA GLY A 231 2.59 -13.55 -3.92
C GLY A 231 2.62 -12.62 -2.71
N SER A 232 2.18 -13.11 -1.53
CA SER A 232 2.04 -12.30 -0.31
C SER A 232 3.34 -12.14 0.47
N HIS A 233 4.25 -13.13 0.41
CA HIS A 233 5.50 -13.11 1.16
C HIS A 233 6.71 -13.28 0.26
N LEU A 234 7.66 -12.36 0.38
CA LEU A 234 8.95 -12.38 -0.26
C LEU A 234 10.04 -12.59 0.80
N THR A 235 10.76 -13.71 0.73
CA THR A 235 12.03 -13.87 1.45
C THR A 235 13.05 -12.92 0.86
N VAL A 236 13.77 -12.19 1.73
CA VAL A 236 14.80 -11.21 1.37
C VAL A 236 16.06 -11.46 2.22
N PRO A 237 17.22 -10.86 1.89
CA PRO A 237 18.41 -11.01 2.74
C PRO A 237 18.14 -10.61 4.19
N GLY A 238 18.45 -11.50 5.12
CA GLY A 238 18.34 -11.25 6.57
C GLY A 238 16.91 -11.04 7.07
N GLY A 239 15.88 -11.41 6.30
CA GLY A 239 14.51 -11.07 6.64
C GLY A 239 13.41 -11.61 5.73
N THR A 240 12.20 -11.11 5.98
CA THR A 240 11.00 -11.37 5.19
C THR A 240 10.33 -10.06 4.83
N CYS A 241 9.63 -10.04 3.70
CA CYS A 241 8.91 -8.88 3.23
C CYS A 241 7.48 -9.28 2.85
N THR A 242 6.50 -8.71 3.54
CA THR A 242 5.10 -8.84 3.14
C THR A 242 4.82 -7.88 2.00
N VAL A 243 4.17 -8.36 0.94
CA VAL A 243 3.74 -7.56 -0.20
C VAL A 243 2.22 -7.46 -0.20
N THR A 244 1.72 -6.24 -0.05
CA THR A 244 0.29 -5.93 -0.07
C THR A 244 -0.01 -5.07 -1.28
N VAL A 245 -0.99 -5.47 -2.08
CA VAL A 245 -1.53 -4.66 -3.17
C VAL A 245 -2.89 -4.16 -2.73
N THR A 246 -3.02 -2.85 -2.53
CA THR A 246 -4.28 -2.22 -2.18
C THR A 246 -5.16 -2.18 -3.44
N PRO A 247 -6.29 -2.92 -3.46
CA PRO A 247 -7.18 -2.95 -4.62
C PRO A 247 -8.07 -1.71 -4.72
N ASP A 248 -7.98 -0.79 -3.75
CA ASP A 248 -8.83 0.38 -3.65
C ASP A 248 -8.76 1.25 -4.90
N ASP A 249 -9.94 1.69 -5.34
CA ASP A 249 -10.06 2.63 -6.43
C ASP A 249 -9.67 4.04 -5.93
N PRO A 250 -8.53 4.60 -6.39
CA PRO A 250 -8.03 5.87 -5.88
C PRO A 250 -8.93 7.06 -6.20
N THR A 251 -9.87 6.88 -7.13
CA THR A 251 -10.75 7.95 -7.58
C THR A 251 -12.00 8.07 -6.69
N VAL A 252 -12.23 7.19 -5.72
CA VAL A 252 -13.45 7.21 -4.89
C VAL A 252 -13.60 8.53 -4.12
N GLY A 253 -12.54 8.95 -3.41
CA GLY A 253 -12.53 10.22 -2.69
C GLY A 253 -12.74 11.42 -3.62
N PHE A 254 -12.06 11.40 -4.78
CA PHE A 254 -12.23 12.42 -5.81
C PHE A 254 -13.64 12.44 -6.40
N ARG A 255 -14.25 11.29 -6.74
CA ARG A 255 -15.61 11.23 -7.28
C ARG A 255 -16.66 11.74 -6.30
N ALA A 256 -16.44 11.54 -5.00
CA ALA A 256 -17.26 12.17 -3.97
C ALA A 256 -17.12 13.70 -3.99
N ALA A 257 -15.89 14.23 -4.03
CA ALA A 257 -15.63 15.66 -4.15
C ALA A 257 -16.19 16.25 -5.45
N LYS A 258 -16.02 15.59 -6.59
CA LYS A 258 -16.59 15.96 -7.91
C LYS A 258 -18.10 16.14 -7.83
N ARG A 259 -18.83 15.18 -7.24
CA ARG A 259 -20.29 15.30 -7.07
C ARG A 259 -20.67 16.53 -6.22
N PHE A 260 -19.90 16.79 -5.16
CA PHE A 260 -20.10 17.94 -4.30
C PHE A 260 -19.90 19.26 -5.06
N TYR A 261 -18.77 19.43 -5.76
CA TYR A 261 -18.50 20.62 -6.56
C TYR A 261 -19.51 20.85 -7.68
N LEU A 262 -19.90 19.79 -8.40
CA LEU A 262 -20.92 19.90 -9.45
C LEU A 262 -22.29 20.29 -8.89
N ALA A 263 -22.65 19.84 -7.68
CA ALA A 263 -23.88 20.24 -7.02
C ALA A 263 -23.86 21.73 -6.63
N GLN A 264 -22.75 22.21 -6.07
CA GLN A 264 -22.56 23.63 -5.75
C GLN A 264 -22.62 24.52 -6.98
N PHE A 265 -21.92 24.13 -8.06
CA PHE A 265 -21.97 24.87 -9.33
C PHE A 265 -23.40 24.93 -9.87
N LYS A 266 -24.14 23.81 -9.87
CA LYS A 266 -25.53 23.80 -10.33
C LYS A 266 -26.44 24.69 -9.49
N ALA A 267 -26.23 24.72 -8.17
CA ALA A 267 -26.99 25.59 -7.27
C ALA A 267 -26.71 27.07 -7.52
N ALA A 268 -25.45 27.46 -7.70
CA ALA A 268 -25.06 28.85 -7.92
C ALA A 268 -25.35 29.35 -9.35
N ALA A 269 -25.11 28.50 -10.35
CA ALA A 269 -25.16 28.88 -11.76
C ALA A 269 -26.52 28.61 -12.42
N ASN A 270 -27.36 27.76 -11.83
CA ASN A 270 -28.65 27.31 -12.39
C ASN A 270 -28.54 26.87 -13.87
N GLY A 271 -27.43 26.21 -14.22
CA GLY A 271 -27.14 25.71 -15.56
C GLY A 271 -26.63 26.75 -16.57
N LYS A 272 -26.34 27.99 -16.16
CA LYS A 272 -25.80 29.05 -17.04
C LYS A 272 -24.28 29.20 -16.86
N PRO A 273 -23.57 29.76 -17.85
CA PRO A 273 -22.19 30.20 -17.65
C PRO A 273 -22.14 31.30 -16.58
N VAL A 274 -21.17 31.22 -15.66
CA VAL A 274 -21.01 32.19 -14.56
C VAL A 274 -19.58 32.71 -14.47
N LYS A 275 -19.43 33.99 -14.13
CA LYS A 275 -18.12 34.62 -13.86
C LYS A 275 -17.59 34.18 -12.51
N LYS A 276 -16.27 34.26 -12.33
CA LYS A 276 -15.59 33.96 -11.05
C LYS A 276 -16.21 34.69 -9.84
N MET A 277 -16.56 35.97 -10.00
CA MET A 277 -17.17 36.78 -8.93
C MET A 277 -18.49 36.22 -8.41
N ALA A 278 -19.20 35.38 -9.18
CA ALA A 278 -20.43 34.74 -8.72
C ALA A 278 -20.19 33.74 -7.57
N PHE A 279 -18.94 33.35 -7.32
CA PHE A 279 -18.56 32.42 -6.26
C PHE A 279 -17.94 33.10 -5.03
N ASP A 280 -17.65 34.41 -5.10
CA ASP A 280 -16.93 35.15 -4.05
C ASP A 280 -17.82 35.47 -2.84
N ASP A 281 -19.12 35.65 -3.06
CA ASP A 281 -20.07 36.11 -2.04
C ASP A 281 -20.63 34.97 -1.15
N ASP A 282 -20.53 33.71 -1.59
CA ASP A 282 -21.03 32.54 -0.84
C ASP A 282 -19.85 31.66 -0.35
N PRO A 283 -19.65 31.54 0.98
CA PRO A 283 -18.63 30.64 1.56
C PRO A 283 -18.76 29.19 1.09
N SER A 284 -19.97 28.75 0.72
CA SER A 284 -20.19 27.41 0.20
C SER A 284 -19.54 27.21 -1.18
N THR A 285 -19.48 28.26 -2.02
CA THR A 285 -18.91 28.19 -3.37
C THR A 285 -17.50 28.73 -3.49
N GLN A 286 -16.91 29.27 -2.42
CA GLN A 286 -15.57 29.84 -2.43
C GLN A 286 -14.50 28.84 -2.93
N ALA A 287 -14.68 27.55 -2.66
CA ALA A 287 -13.80 26.52 -3.18
C ALA A 287 -13.84 26.41 -4.72
N LEU A 288 -14.98 26.66 -5.37
CA LEU A 288 -15.10 26.71 -6.84
C LEU A 288 -14.34 27.90 -7.43
N ALA A 289 -14.28 29.04 -6.73
CA ALA A 289 -13.50 30.20 -7.17
C ALA A 289 -12.00 29.85 -7.31
N GLY A 290 -11.48 28.98 -6.42
CA GLY A 290 -10.11 28.47 -6.49
C GLY A 290 -9.86 27.49 -7.65
N LEU A 291 -10.91 26.85 -8.17
CA LEU A 291 -10.82 25.95 -9.33
C LEU A 291 -10.96 26.69 -10.67
N PHE A 292 -11.51 27.90 -10.64
CA PHE A 292 -11.96 28.64 -11.82
C PHE A 292 -10.87 28.74 -12.89
N ASP A 293 -9.70 29.26 -12.54
CA ASP A 293 -8.65 29.57 -13.53
C ASP A 293 -8.09 28.32 -14.23
N ALA A 294 -8.16 27.17 -13.54
CA ALA A 294 -7.76 25.87 -14.07
C ALA A 294 -8.88 25.19 -14.87
N ALA A 295 -10.15 25.45 -14.53
CA ALA A 295 -11.30 24.85 -15.18
C ALA A 295 -11.76 25.62 -16.43
N ASP A 296 -11.66 26.96 -16.44
CA ASP A 296 -11.92 27.85 -17.57
C ASP A 296 -10.96 27.53 -18.72
N ARG A 297 -11.43 26.71 -19.66
CA ARG A 297 -10.58 26.10 -20.69
C ARG A 297 -10.32 27.14 -21.77
N ASP A 298 -11.37 27.77 -22.27
CA ASP A 298 -11.29 28.70 -23.39
C ASP A 298 -10.81 30.10 -22.99
N GLY A 299 -10.89 30.46 -21.71
CA GLY A 299 -10.41 31.73 -21.19
C GLY A 299 -11.33 32.90 -21.42
N ASP A 300 -12.60 32.66 -21.69
CA ASP A 300 -13.60 33.71 -21.85
C ASP A 300 -13.98 34.38 -20.50
N GLY A 301 -13.45 33.87 -19.38
CA GLY A 301 -13.69 34.39 -18.04
C GLY A 301 -15.05 33.96 -17.48
N MET A 302 -15.68 32.98 -18.10
CA MET A 302 -16.88 32.29 -17.66
C MET A 302 -16.53 30.82 -17.37
N LEU A 303 -17.24 30.22 -16.43
CA LEU A 303 -17.17 28.79 -16.19
C LEU A 303 -18.48 28.15 -16.60
N THR A 304 -18.40 27.20 -17.53
CA THR A 304 -19.54 26.37 -17.94
C THR A 304 -19.53 25.01 -17.23
N LEU A 305 -20.69 24.34 -17.20
CA LEU A 305 -20.77 22.97 -16.68
C LEU A 305 -19.87 22.01 -17.47
N ALA A 306 -19.79 22.18 -18.79
CA ALA A 306 -19.00 21.33 -19.67
C ALA A 306 -17.49 21.46 -19.39
N GLU A 307 -17.00 22.67 -19.18
CA GLU A 307 -15.61 22.93 -18.80
C GLU A 307 -15.28 22.35 -17.44
N LEU A 308 -16.16 22.55 -16.45
CA LEU A 308 -15.97 22.00 -15.12
C LEU A 308 -15.96 20.46 -15.13
N GLU A 309 -16.83 19.83 -15.92
CA GLU A 309 -16.84 18.37 -16.10
C GLU A 309 -15.59 17.86 -16.82
N ALA A 310 -15.13 18.56 -17.86
CA ALA A 310 -13.90 18.22 -18.58
C ALA A 310 -12.66 18.36 -17.67
N PHE A 311 -12.58 19.45 -16.90
CA PHE A 311 -11.55 19.66 -15.90
C PHE A 311 -11.54 18.56 -14.84
N PHE A 312 -12.71 18.17 -14.32
CA PHE A 312 -12.78 17.06 -13.37
C PHE A 312 -12.43 15.71 -13.99
N ALA A 313 -12.73 15.47 -15.27
CA ALA A 313 -12.27 14.26 -15.96
C ALA A 313 -10.74 14.23 -16.12
N LEU A 314 -10.11 15.39 -16.34
CA LEU A 314 -8.66 15.54 -16.34
C LEU A 314 -8.07 15.24 -14.96
N VAL A 315 -8.61 15.84 -13.90
CA VAL A 315 -8.16 15.60 -12.51
C VAL A 315 -8.33 14.13 -12.14
N GLU A 316 -9.47 13.50 -12.46
CA GLU A 316 -9.71 12.07 -12.23
C GLU A 316 -8.64 11.19 -12.88
N SER A 317 -8.29 11.51 -14.13
CA SER A 317 -7.20 10.85 -14.86
C SER A 317 -5.86 11.04 -14.15
N GLY A 318 -5.61 12.22 -13.59
CA GLY A 318 -4.41 12.55 -12.83
C GLY A 318 -4.30 11.81 -11.49
N VAL A 319 -5.41 11.71 -10.75
CA VAL A 319 -5.48 10.93 -9.51
C VAL A 319 -5.14 9.46 -9.77
N GLY A 320 -5.62 8.91 -10.88
CA GLY A 320 -5.35 7.53 -11.27
C GLY A 320 -4.07 7.31 -12.09
N CYS A 321 -3.24 8.34 -12.34
CA CYS A 321 -2.14 8.18 -13.30
C CYS A 321 -0.86 7.56 -12.73
N ARG A 322 -0.72 7.52 -11.41
CA ARG A 322 0.50 7.07 -10.72
C ARG A 322 0.25 5.82 -9.91
N VAL A 323 1.34 5.08 -9.68
CA VAL A 323 1.38 4.01 -8.69
C VAL A 323 2.29 4.42 -7.55
N VAL A 324 1.81 4.28 -6.33
CA VAL A 324 2.56 4.55 -5.11
C VAL A 324 3.00 3.23 -4.50
N VAL A 325 4.32 3.07 -4.38
CA VAL A 325 4.97 1.98 -3.66
C VAL A 325 5.52 2.55 -2.36
N THR A 326 4.88 2.17 -1.25
CA THR A 326 5.38 2.49 0.08
C THR A 326 6.10 1.27 0.63
N VAL A 327 7.31 1.47 1.14
CA VAL A 327 8.08 0.42 1.80
C VAL A 327 8.36 0.83 3.23
N VAL A 328 8.09 -0.06 4.16
CA VAL A 328 8.32 0.16 5.58
C VAL A 328 9.36 -0.84 6.06
N ASP A 329 10.47 -0.32 6.57
CA ASP A 329 11.45 -1.10 7.33
C ASP A 329 10.95 -1.22 8.76
N ARG A 330 10.46 -2.40 9.14
CA ARG A 330 9.89 -2.70 10.45
C ARG A 330 10.91 -3.23 11.44
N GLY A 331 12.20 -3.21 11.05
CA GLY A 331 13.27 -3.72 11.89
C GLY A 331 13.09 -5.21 12.20
N ARG A 332 13.71 -5.67 13.27
CA ARG A 332 13.56 -7.06 13.73
C ARG A 332 12.28 -7.18 14.54
N ASN A 333 11.27 -7.83 13.97
CA ASN A 333 9.92 -7.77 14.49
C ASN A 333 9.30 -9.16 14.63
N LEU A 334 9.18 -9.64 15.87
CA LEU A 334 8.52 -10.92 16.20
C LEU A 334 7.02 -10.89 15.91
N PHE A 335 6.36 -9.74 16.06
CA PHE A 335 4.93 -9.62 15.82
C PHE A 335 4.60 -10.02 14.38
N ASP A 336 5.36 -9.50 13.41
CA ASP A 336 5.17 -9.82 11.99
C ASP A 336 5.49 -11.30 11.65
N LEU A 337 6.22 -12.03 12.52
CA LEU A 337 6.44 -13.47 12.35
C LEU A 337 5.26 -14.31 12.86
N PHE A 338 4.52 -13.77 13.82
CA PHE A 338 3.31 -14.37 14.39
C PHE A 338 2.10 -14.07 13.51
N ASP A 339 1.93 -12.81 13.12
CA ASP A 339 0.87 -12.25 12.25
C ASP A 339 1.02 -12.81 10.83
N ALA A 340 0.50 -14.01 10.63
CA ALA A 340 0.61 -14.75 9.38
C ALA A 340 -0.32 -14.18 8.31
N ASN A 341 -1.49 -13.70 8.74
CA ASN A 341 -2.52 -13.17 7.85
C ASN A 341 -2.30 -11.67 7.52
N ASN A 342 -1.40 -10.99 8.24
CA ASN A 342 -1.02 -9.58 8.11
C ASN A 342 -2.17 -8.59 8.39
N ASP A 343 -3.11 -8.96 9.25
CA ASP A 343 -4.22 -8.10 9.66
C ASP A 343 -3.81 -7.10 10.77
N GLY A 344 -2.59 -7.22 11.29
CA GLY A 344 -2.03 -6.36 12.33
C GLY A 344 -2.51 -6.71 13.74
N ARG A 345 -3.10 -7.88 13.92
CA ARG A 345 -3.52 -8.47 15.18
C ARG A 345 -2.88 -9.85 15.33
N LEU A 346 -2.90 -10.42 16.53
CA LEU A 346 -2.51 -11.80 16.76
C LEU A 346 -3.68 -12.56 17.36
N ASP A 347 -4.29 -13.43 16.56
CA ASP A 347 -5.31 -14.34 17.04
C ASP A 347 -4.71 -15.59 17.70
N LEU A 348 -5.58 -16.39 18.34
CA LEU A 348 -5.17 -17.64 18.98
C LEU A 348 -4.51 -18.62 17.99
N ALA A 349 -5.01 -18.72 16.75
CA ALA A 349 -4.47 -19.65 15.76
C ALA A 349 -3.04 -19.27 15.36
N GLU A 350 -2.77 -17.97 15.21
CA GLU A 350 -1.46 -17.43 14.92
C GLU A 350 -0.47 -17.65 16.07
N LEU A 351 -0.92 -17.46 17.32
CA LEU A 351 -0.11 -17.75 18.51
C LEU A 351 0.24 -19.24 18.63
N ILE A 352 -0.72 -20.13 18.37
CA ILE A 352 -0.52 -21.59 18.39
C ILE A 352 0.44 -22.02 17.27
N ARG A 353 0.23 -21.51 16.04
CA ARG A 353 1.14 -21.76 14.92
C ARG A 353 2.55 -21.29 15.24
N ALA A 354 2.70 -20.09 15.79
CA ALA A 354 3.99 -19.53 16.18
C ALA A 354 4.68 -20.39 17.25
N ALA A 355 3.95 -20.82 18.29
CA ALA A 355 4.47 -21.72 19.33
C ALA A 355 4.94 -23.07 18.76
N ARG A 356 4.31 -23.57 17.70
CA ARG A 356 4.71 -24.82 17.05
C ARG A 356 5.91 -24.65 16.13
N GLU A 357 5.97 -23.56 15.37
CA GLU A 357 6.93 -23.41 14.26
C GLU A 357 8.19 -22.64 14.64
N LEU A 358 8.09 -21.61 15.46
CA LEU A 358 9.21 -20.72 15.75
C LEU A 358 10.31 -21.33 16.62
N PRO A 359 10.04 -22.25 17.57
CA PRO A 359 11.12 -22.93 18.30
C PRO A 359 12.13 -23.60 17.36
N ASP A 360 11.64 -24.34 16.37
CA ASP A 360 12.49 -25.04 15.40
C ASP A 360 13.13 -24.10 14.36
N LYS A 361 12.46 -22.98 14.04
CA LYS A 361 12.94 -22.00 13.06
C LYS A 361 13.98 -21.04 13.64
N LEU A 362 13.81 -20.60 14.89
CA LEU A 362 14.61 -19.53 15.50
C LEU A 362 15.50 -20.02 16.64
N ALA A 363 15.01 -20.92 17.49
CA ALA A 363 15.70 -21.36 18.72
C ALA A 363 16.36 -22.74 18.60
N LYS A 364 16.63 -23.18 17.37
CA LYS A 364 17.09 -24.54 17.02
C LYS A 364 18.30 -25.04 17.82
N GLU A 365 19.19 -24.13 18.24
CA GLU A 365 20.40 -24.45 19.01
C GLU A 365 20.27 -24.23 20.53
N LYS A 366 19.26 -23.48 21.00
CA LYS A 366 18.73 -23.36 22.39
C LYS A 366 17.81 -22.15 22.55
N SER A 367 18.29 -20.98 22.16
CA SER A 367 17.64 -19.68 22.35
C SER A 367 17.96 -18.74 21.20
N VAL A 368 17.13 -17.72 21.03
CA VAL A 368 17.31 -16.67 20.02
C VAL A 368 17.43 -15.30 20.70
N THR A 369 18.49 -14.56 20.39
CA THR A 369 18.64 -13.17 20.85
C THR A 369 17.88 -12.21 19.93
N ARG A 370 17.69 -10.96 20.37
CA ARG A 370 17.02 -9.93 19.57
C ARG A 370 17.67 -9.71 18.19
N ASP A 371 19.00 -9.83 18.09
CA ASP A 371 19.76 -9.66 16.84
C ASP A 371 19.74 -10.90 15.92
N GLN A 372 19.15 -12.00 16.36
CA GLN A 372 18.94 -13.19 15.53
C GLN A 372 17.52 -13.24 14.95
N ILE A 373 16.61 -12.39 15.42
CA ILE A 373 15.26 -12.26 14.85
C ILE A 373 15.36 -11.70 13.42
N PRO A 374 14.71 -12.34 12.43
CA PRO A 374 14.65 -11.85 11.06
C PRO A 374 14.11 -10.42 10.98
N THR A 375 14.63 -9.65 10.02
CA THR A 375 14.10 -8.31 9.74
C THR A 375 12.78 -8.44 8.99
N SER A 376 11.81 -7.61 9.31
CA SER A 376 10.51 -7.56 8.65
C SER A 376 10.39 -6.28 7.83
N TYR A 377 9.93 -6.44 6.59
CA TYR A 377 9.64 -5.35 5.67
C TYR A 377 8.20 -5.44 5.20
N ARG A 378 7.60 -4.30 4.86
CA ARG A 378 6.28 -4.27 4.22
C ARG A 378 6.32 -3.41 2.97
N ILE A 379 6.01 -4.00 1.82
CA ILE A 379 5.80 -3.29 0.57
C ILE A 379 4.28 -3.17 0.37
N SER A 380 3.78 -1.95 0.31
CA SER A 380 2.39 -1.66 -0.02
C SER A 380 2.33 -0.92 -1.35
N VAL A 381 1.54 -1.45 -2.29
CA VAL A 381 1.38 -0.91 -3.64
C VAL A 381 -0.06 -0.50 -3.83
N GLY A 382 -0.29 0.75 -4.21
CA GLY A 382 -1.62 1.26 -4.53
C GLY A 382 -1.57 2.20 -5.71
N ARG A 383 -2.63 2.21 -6.52
CA ARG A 383 -2.84 3.25 -7.52
C ARG A 383 -3.25 4.52 -6.80
N GLY A 384 -2.85 5.70 -7.26
CA GLY A 384 -3.39 6.96 -6.71
C GLY A 384 -2.47 8.17 -6.73
N SER A 385 -3.02 9.28 -6.24
CA SER A 385 -2.27 10.50 -5.94
C SER A 385 -1.56 10.40 -4.60
N VAL A 386 -0.55 11.25 -4.40
CA VAL A 386 0.09 11.45 -3.10
C VAL A 386 -0.61 12.60 -2.37
N GLY A 387 -1.26 12.29 -1.25
CA GLY A 387 -1.94 13.29 -0.40
C GLY A 387 -3.43 13.44 -0.67
N ASP A 388 -4.03 14.42 0.01
CA ASP A 388 -5.48 14.66 0.03
C ASP A 388 -5.95 15.68 -1.02
N SER A 389 -5.15 15.93 -2.06
CA SER A 389 -5.52 16.82 -3.16
C SER A 389 -4.83 16.44 -4.47
N PHE A 390 -5.33 16.99 -5.58
CA PHE A 390 -4.65 16.96 -6.87
C PHE A 390 -4.90 18.26 -7.63
N GLY A 391 -3.82 18.98 -7.93
CA GLY A 391 -3.93 20.33 -8.44
C GLY A 391 -4.70 21.23 -7.45
N PRO A 392 -5.61 22.07 -7.94
CA PRO A 392 -6.39 22.94 -7.07
C PRO A 392 -7.55 22.20 -6.37
N VAL A 393 -7.78 20.91 -6.66
CA VAL A 393 -8.92 20.16 -6.12
C VAL A 393 -8.53 19.38 -4.86
N PRO A 394 -9.00 19.77 -3.67
CA PRO A 394 -8.89 18.94 -2.47
C PRO A 394 -9.90 17.80 -2.52
N PHE A 395 -9.49 16.67 -1.96
CA PHE A 395 -10.36 15.53 -1.68
C PHE A 395 -10.92 15.71 -0.27
N GLY A 396 -12.20 15.37 -0.08
CA GLY A 396 -12.71 15.19 1.26
C GLY A 396 -11.94 14.04 1.93
N THR A 397 -11.67 14.14 3.24
CA THR A 397 -11.15 13.00 3.99
C THR A 397 -12.12 11.84 3.82
N PRO A 398 -11.69 10.68 3.26
CA PRO A 398 -12.56 9.52 3.26
C PRO A 398 -12.90 9.20 4.72
N ALA A 399 -14.18 8.97 5.01
CA ALA A 399 -14.56 8.45 6.31
C ALA A 399 -13.70 7.21 6.58
N LYS A 400 -13.02 7.15 7.75
CA LYS A 400 -12.27 5.96 8.15
C LYS A 400 -13.17 4.76 7.87
N PRO A 401 -12.71 3.73 7.13
CA PRO A 401 -13.53 2.55 6.91
C PRO A 401 -13.99 2.07 8.29
N LYS A 402 -15.31 1.99 8.48
CA LYS A 402 -15.86 1.26 9.62
C LYS A 402 -15.19 -0.11 9.61
N PRO A 403 -14.80 -0.66 10.77
CA PRO A 403 -14.24 -2.01 10.85
C PRO A 403 -15.10 -2.92 9.97
N VAL A 404 -14.47 -3.55 8.99
CA VAL A 404 -15.20 -4.43 8.07
C VAL A 404 -15.84 -5.51 8.93
N ALA A 405 -17.17 -5.50 9.02
CA ALA A 405 -17.89 -6.60 9.64
C ALA A 405 -17.50 -7.87 8.86
N ARG A 406 -16.92 -8.84 9.58
CA ARG A 406 -16.44 -10.09 8.99
C ARG A 406 -17.52 -10.73 8.12
N ALA A 407 -17.10 -11.40 7.06
CA ALA A 407 -17.99 -12.16 6.20
C ALA A 407 -18.81 -13.15 7.06
N PRO A 408 -20.11 -13.35 6.76
CA PRO A 408 -20.94 -14.25 7.57
C PRO A 408 -20.34 -15.65 7.59
N VAL A 409 -20.06 -16.13 8.79
CA VAL A 409 -19.45 -17.43 9.05
C VAL A 409 -20.36 -18.54 8.52
N GLY A 410 -19.83 -19.38 7.63
CA GLY A 410 -20.49 -20.60 7.17
C GLY A 410 -20.46 -21.69 8.27
N GLY A 411 -21.42 -22.61 8.29
CA GLY A 411 -21.42 -23.74 9.22
C GLY A 411 -22.76 -24.05 9.88
N PRO A 412 -22.82 -25.11 10.72
CA PRO A 412 -24.02 -25.48 11.47
C PRO A 412 -24.50 -24.35 12.41
N ARG A 413 -25.79 -24.38 12.78
CA ARG A 413 -26.35 -23.35 13.69
C ARG A 413 -25.66 -23.31 15.05
N TRP A 414 -25.31 -24.46 15.61
CA TRP A 414 -24.64 -24.55 16.91
C TRP A 414 -23.26 -23.88 16.85
N PHE A 415 -22.51 -24.10 15.77
CA PHE A 415 -21.20 -23.51 15.54
C PHE A 415 -21.27 -21.99 15.55
N ARG A 416 -22.16 -21.42 14.71
CA ARG A 416 -22.39 -19.96 14.63
C ARG A 416 -22.95 -19.34 15.91
N SER A 417 -23.48 -20.16 16.83
CA SER A 417 -23.97 -19.69 18.12
C SER A 417 -22.92 -19.75 19.22
N MET A 418 -21.85 -20.53 19.02
CA MET A 418 -20.73 -20.65 19.94
C MET A 418 -19.57 -19.74 19.52
N ASP A 419 -19.33 -19.55 18.23
CA ASP A 419 -18.41 -18.55 17.65
C ASP A 419 -18.90 -17.13 18.00
N ARG A 420 -18.45 -16.61 19.14
CA ARG A 420 -18.92 -15.35 19.74
C ARG A 420 -18.14 -14.17 19.21
N ASN A 421 -16.83 -14.36 18.97
CA ASN A 421 -15.96 -13.32 18.41
C ASN A 421 -16.06 -13.24 16.87
N GLY A 422 -16.73 -14.20 16.23
CA GLY A 422 -16.97 -14.24 14.79
C GLY A 422 -15.72 -14.53 13.97
N ASP A 423 -14.71 -15.21 14.53
CA ASP A 423 -13.46 -15.52 13.84
C ASP A 423 -13.55 -16.72 12.88
N GLY A 424 -14.67 -17.41 12.88
CA GLY A 424 -14.91 -18.57 12.03
C GLY A 424 -14.36 -19.88 12.61
N PHE A 425 -13.97 -19.87 13.88
CA PHE A 425 -13.60 -21.01 14.70
C PHE A 425 -14.46 -21.05 15.96
N VAL A 426 -14.41 -22.15 16.69
CA VAL A 426 -14.96 -22.23 18.06
C VAL A 426 -13.84 -22.68 18.97
N SER A 427 -13.38 -21.79 19.84
CA SER A 427 -12.35 -22.09 20.82
C SER A 427 -12.87 -22.95 21.97
N ALA A 428 -11.97 -23.50 22.79
CA ALA A 428 -12.36 -24.19 24.01
C ALA A 428 -13.08 -23.29 25.03
N ALA A 429 -12.86 -21.96 25.00
CA ALA A 429 -13.55 -21.01 25.87
C ALA A 429 -14.96 -20.67 25.36
N GLU A 430 -15.14 -20.69 24.05
CA GLU A 430 -16.43 -20.48 23.38
C GLU A 430 -17.32 -21.72 23.38
N PHE A 431 -16.73 -22.91 23.46
CA PHE A 431 -17.45 -24.17 23.42
C PHE A 431 -18.28 -24.43 24.69
N VAL A 432 -19.60 -24.42 24.54
CA VAL A 432 -20.56 -24.62 25.66
C VAL A 432 -20.78 -26.13 25.97
N GLY A 433 -20.17 -27.03 25.21
CA GLY A 433 -20.31 -28.48 25.38
C GLY A 433 -19.28 -29.14 26.30
N PRO A 434 -19.35 -30.46 26.50
CA PRO A 434 -18.38 -31.20 27.32
C PRO A 434 -16.97 -31.17 26.72
N PRO A 435 -15.89 -31.05 27.50
CA PRO A 435 -14.52 -31.04 26.99
C PRO A 435 -14.17 -32.26 26.12
N ASP A 436 -14.69 -33.44 26.45
CA ASP A 436 -14.48 -34.65 25.66
C ASP A 436 -15.11 -34.58 24.25
N LEU A 437 -16.18 -33.78 24.09
CA LEU A 437 -16.80 -33.54 22.79
C LEU A 437 -15.98 -32.54 21.98
N PHE A 438 -15.41 -31.53 22.65
CA PHE A 438 -14.48 -30.60 22.00
C PHE A 438 -13.30 -31.36 21.38
N LEU A 439 -12.63 -32.20 22.17
CA LEU A 439 -11.51 -33.03 21.73
C LEU A 439 -11.86 -34.05 20.63
N LYS A 440 -13.14 -34.38 20.46
CA LYS A 440 -13.59 -35.25 19.36
C LYS A 440 -13.84 -34.48 18.07
N LEU A 441 -14.23 -33.21 18.19
CA LEU A 441 -14.51 -32.34 17.05
C LEU A 441 -13.23 -31.71 16.52
N ASP A 442 -12.37 -31.23 17.42
CA ASP A 442 -10.99 -30.79 17.16
C ASP A 442 -10.15 -32.01 16.74
N THR A 443 -10.16 -32.30 15.44
CA THR A 443 -9.60 -33.53 14.88
C THR A 443 -8.11 -33.38 14.62
N ASP A 444 -7.66 -32.16 14.28
CA ASP A 444 -6.25 -31.87 14.06
C ASP A 444 -5.52 -31.45 15.35
N GLY A 445 -6.24 -31.27 16.46
CA GLY A 445 -5.70 -31.03 17.79
C GLY A 445 -5.10 -29.64 17.92
N ASP A 446 -5.55 -28.68 17.10
CA ASP A 446 -5.06 -27.31 17.12
C ASP A 446 -5.70 -26.46 18.23
N GLY A 447 -6.63 -27.03 19.00
CA GLY A 447 -7.29 -26.37 20.12
C GLY A 447 -8.45 -25.47 19.70
N GLN A 448 -8.90 -25.57 18.45
CA GLN A 448 -10.06 -24.87 17.90
C GLN A 448 -10.91 -25.85 17.08
N ILE A 449 -12.21 -25.57 16.95
CA ILE A 449 -13.07 -26.30 16.02
C ILE A 449 -13.23 -25.43 14.79
N SER A 450 -12.78 -25.91 13.63
CA SER A 450 -13.02 -25.26 12.34
C SER A 450 -14.42 -25.57 11.80
N VAL A 451 -14.91 -24.75 10.86
CA VAL A 451 -16.17 -25.04 10.12
C VAL A 451 -16.14 -26.43 9.47
N ARG A 452 -14.97 -26.87 8.98
CA ARG A 452 -14.83 -28.18 8.33
C ARG A 452 -15.00 -29.33 9.32
N GLU A 453 -14.51 -29.16 10.54
CA GLU A 453 -14.67 -30.14 11.62
C GLU A 453 -16.08 -30.15 12.18
N ALA A 454 -16.69 -28.97 12.32
CA ALA A 454 -18.07 -28.84 12.77
C ALA A 454 -19.10 -29.50 11.83
N LEU A 455 -18.72 -29.74 10.56
CA LEU A 455 -19.55 -30.38 9.54
C LEU A 455 -19.36 -31.89 9.44
N LYS A 456 -18.38 -32.47 10.15
CA LYS A 456 -18.20 -33.92 10.26
C LYS A 456 -19.12 -34.47 11.35
#